data_AF-M0AG42-F1
#
_entry.id   AF-M0AG42-F1
#
_cell.length_a   1.000
_cell.length_b   1.000
_cell.length_c   1.000
_cell.angle_alpha   90.00
_cell.angle_beta   90.00
_cell.angle_gamma   90.00
#
_symmetry.space_group_name_H-M   'P 1'
#
loop_
_entity.id
_entity.type
_entity.pdbx_description
1 polymer ?
#
loop_
_entity_poly.entity_id
_entity_poly.type
_entity_poly.pdbx_seq_one_letter_code
_entity_poly.pdbx_strand_id
1 'polypeptide(L)'
;MSLTFKPIPEPPHDSEDVLESIATVRATLPATEAEAADTPDCCARVLDRTDESAGAQIQIQDRDDAATWLTFLRALELAADGTEGYHQTEQELEFPAIQTAFRERVHGVQAVLDVLGAAAEPLSAATVAERVDTASRRPVQRERVGRILEWAVLLELAKQVASEDKRRYQATAVTP
;
A
#
# COMPACT_ATOMS: atom_id res chain seq x y z
N MET A 1 12.63 1.45 16.78
CA MET A 1 11.47 2.00 16.03
C MET A 1 11.66 1.58 14.59
N SER A 2 10.75 0.79 14.05
CA SER A 2 10.80 0.41 12.63
C SER A 2 10.66 1.66 11.75
N LEU A 3 11.37 1.69 10.62
CA LEU A 3 11.30 2.78 9.66
C LEU A 3 9.90 2.80 9.02
N THR A 4 9.24 3.97 9.00
CA THR A 4 7.94 4.12 8.34
C THR A 4 8.05 4.95 7.05
N PHE A 5 7.32 4.54 6.02
CA PHE A 5 7.32 5.13 4.69
C PHE A 5 6.01 5.87 4.44
N LYS A 6 6.12 7.07 3.86
CA LYS A 6 4.95 7.89 3.52
C LYS A 6 4.31 7.50 2.18
N PRO A 7 5.04 7.22 1.10
CA PRO A 7 4.39 6.94 -0.19
C PRO A 7 3.41 5.76 -0.08
N ILE A 8 2.22 5.97 -0.63
CA ILE A 8 1.16 4.95 -0.76
C ILE A 8 0.49 5.18 -2.11
N PRO A 9 0.56 4.21 -3.04
CA PRO A 9 0.04 4.35 -4.38
C PRO A 9 -1.49 4.23 -4.39
N GLU A 10 -2.10 4.68 -5.48
CA GLU A 10 -3.52 4.39 -5.72
C GLU A 10 -3.74 2.87 -5.70
N PRO A 11 -4.78 2.37 -4.98
CA PRO A 11 -5.07 0.95 -4.93
C PRO A 11 -5.57 0.45 -6.29
N PRO A 12 -5.29 -0.82 -6.65
CA PRO A 12 -5.82 -1.42 -7.88
C PRO A 12 -7.29 -1.82 -7.69
N HIS A 13 -8.21 -0.84 -7.74
CA HIS A 13 -9.64 -1.02 -7.42
C HIS A 13 -10.40 -2.03 -8.30
N ASP A 14 -9.94 -2.21 -9.54
CA ASP A 14 -10.52 -3.16 -10.50
C ASP A 14 -9.82 -4.53 -10.45
N SER A 15 -8.98 -4.77 -9.44
CA SER A 15 -8.25 -6.01 -9.27
C SER A 15 -9.02 -7.08 -8.52
N GLU A 16 -9.14 -8.25 -9.14
CA GLU A 16 -9.62 -9.46 -8.47
C GLU A 16 -8.57 -10.04 -7.50
N ASP A 17 -7.27 -9.74 -7.73
CA ASP A 17 -6.15 -10.24 -6.94
C ASP A 17 -5.09 -9.14 -6.69
N VAL A 18 -5.11 -8.58 -5.47
CA VAL A 18 -4.15 -7.57 -5.03
C VAL A 18 -2.70 -8.09 -5.02
N LEU A 19 -2.48 -9.39 -4.78
CA LEU A 19 -1.15 -9.97 -4.76
C LEU A 19 -0.58 -10.06 -6.18
N GLU A 20 -1.39 -10.41 -7.17
CA GLU A 20 -1.00 -10.40 -8.58
C GLU A 20 -0.59 -8.98 -9.03
N SER A 21 -1.36 -7.98 -8.60
CA SER A 21 -1.05 -6.57 -8.81
C SER A 21 0.33 -6.21 -8.22
N ILE A 22 0.56 -6.51 -6.94
CA ILE A 22 1.85 -6.25 -6.28
C ILE A 22 2.99 -7.02 -6.98
N ALA A 23 2.76 -8.28 -7.36
CA ALA A 23 3.71 -9.14 -8.04
C ALA A 23 4.13 -8.56 -9.39
N THR A 24 3.18 -7.98 -10.14
CA THR A 24 3.43 -7.37 -11.45
C THR A 24 4.46 -6.24 -11.35
N VAL A 25 4.31 -5.35 -10.36
CA VAL A 25 5.27 -4.25 -10.15
C VAL A 25 6.60 -4.80 -9.63
N ARG A 26 6.57 -5.72 -8.66
CA ARG A 26 7.79 -6.34 -8.11
C ARG A 26 8.62 -7.04 -9.19
N ALA A 27 7.98 -7.70 -10.17
CA ALA A 27 8.66 -8.41 -11.24
C ALA A 27 9.43 -7.51 -12.21
N THR A 28 9.21 -6.19 -12.19
CA THR A 28 10.02 -5.22 -12.96
C THR A 28 11.40 -5.00 -12.36
N LEU A 29 11.54 -5.29 -11.06
CA LEU A 29 12.75 -5.09 -10.31
C LEU A 29 13.78 -6.20 -10.59
N PRO A 30 15.07 -5.84 -10.63
CA PRO A 30 16.18 -6.80 -10.59
C PRO A 30 16.00 -7.82 -9.46
N ALA A 31 16.37 -9.08 -9.70
CA ALA A 31 16.27 -10.13 -8.70
C ALA A 31 17.33 -9.99 -7.60
N THR A 32 18.46 -9.35 -7.92
CA THR A 32 19.57 -9.15 -6.99
C THR A 32 20.11 -7.72 -7.06
N GLU A 33 20.85 -7.31 -6.04
CA GLU A 33 21.56 -6.02 -6.03
C GLU A 33 22.61 -5.93 -7.15
N ALA A 34 23.27 -7.04 -7.49
CA ALA A 34 24.23 -7.09 -8.59
C ALA A 34 23.56 -6.79 -9.94
N GLU A 35 22.38 -7.36 -10.19
CA GLU A 35 21.59 -7.03 -11.38
C GLU A 35 21.09 -5.58 -11.37
N ALA A 36 20.82 -5.02 -10.19
CA ALA A 36 20.41 -3.62 -10.07
C ALA A 36 21.51 -2.65 -10.51
N ALA A 37 22.79 -2.98 -10.27
CA ALA A 37 23.92 -2.19 -10.75
C ALA A 37 23.97 -2.07 -12.28
N ASP A 38 23.55 -3.13 -12.99
CA ASP A 38 23.50 -3.17 -14.45
C ASP A 38 22.15 -2.72 -15.02
N THR A 39 21.20 -2.35 -14.15
CA THR A 39 19.84 -1.98 -14.54
C THR A 39 19.65 -0.48 -14.46
N PRO A 40 19.71 0.25 -15.60
CA PRO A 40 19.42 1.67 -15.58
C PRO A 40 17.92 1.88 -15.29
N ASP A 41 17.64 2.68 -14.25
CA ASP A 41 16.36 3.33 -13.97
C ASP A 41 15.16 2.40 -13.70
N CYS A 42 15.01 2.01 -12.44
CA CYS A 42 13.86 1.19 -11.98
C CYS A 42 12.50 1.86 -12.22
N CYS A 43 12.40 3.20 -12.15
CA CYS A 43 11.14 3.90 -12.41
C CYS A 43 10.70 3.75 -13.87
N ALA A 44 11.64 3.85 -14.82
CA ALA A 44 11.34 3.66 -16.24
C ALA A 44 10.84 2.23 -16.53
N ARG A 45 11.48 1.22 -15.94
CA ARG A 45 11.06 -0.18 -16.10
C ARG A 45 9.66 -0.47 -15.55
N VAL A 46 9.35 0.13 -14.40
CA VAL A 46 8.00 0.04 -13.82
C VAL A 46 6.99 0.62 -14.81
N LEU A 47 7.24 1.83 -15.31
CA LEU A 47 6.36 2.51 -16.28
C LEU A 47 6.16 1.70 -17.56
N ASP A 48 7.26 1.33 -18.22
CA ASP A 48 7.23 0.62 -19.51
C ASP A 48 6.42 -0.67 -19.38
N ARG A 49 6.63 -1.44 -18.31
CA ARG A 49 5.93 -2.71 -18.09
C ARG A 49 4.43 -2.53 -17.85
N THR A 50 4.04 -1.51 -17.10
CA THR A 50 2.62 -1.27 -16.81
C THR A 50 1.87 -0.68 -17.99
N ASP A 51 2.55 0.07 -18.86
CA ASP A 51 1.98 0.54 -20.13
C ASP A 51 1.76 -0.60 -21.13
N GLU A 52 2.71 -1.54 -21.23
CA GLU A 52 2.63 -2.70 -22.12
C GLU A 52 1.56 -3.72 -21.68
N SER A 53 1.25 -3.75 -20.38
CA SER A 53 0.24 -4.64 -19.82
C SER A 53 -1.15 -4.04 -20.08
N ALA A 54 -1.61 -4.11 -21.32
CA ALA A 54 -2.96 -3.73 -21.72
C ALA A 54 -3.99 -4.65 -21.04
N GLY A 55 -4.39 -4.29 -19.82
CA GLY A 55 -5.21 -5.10 -18.91
C GLY A 55 -4.71 -5.13 -17.46
N ALA A 56 -3.55 -4.53 -17.16
CA ALA A 56 -3.07 -4.39 -15.80
C ALA A 56 -4.04 -3.53 -14.98
N GLN A 57 -4.47 -4.10 -13.84
CA GLN A 57 -5.37 -3.46 -12.89
C GLN A 57 -4.67 -2.32 -12.10
N ILE A 58 -3.39 -2.08 -12.37
CA ILE A 58 -2.59 -1.00 -11.79
C ILE A 58 -2.34 0.07 -12.84
N GLN A 59 -2.73 1.30 -12.53
CA GLN A 59 -2.39 2.48 -13.32
C GLN A 59 -1.17 3.18 -12.72
N ILE A 60 -0.09 3.29 -13.51
CA ILE A 60 1.11 4.07 -13.20
C ILE A 60 1.28 5.07 -14.34
N GLN A 61 1.00 6.34 -14.09
CA GLN A 61 0.89 7.34 -15.16
C GLN A 61 2.21 8.04 -15.46
N ASP A 62 3.07 8.16 -14.45
CA ASP A 62 4.32 8.87 -14.54
C ASP A 62 5.41 8.35 -13.59
N ARG A 63 6.58 8.98 -13.64
CA ARG A 63 7.74 8.56 -12.83
C ARG A 63 7.53 8.75 -11.34
N ASP A 64 6.66 9.67 -10.93
CA ASP A 64 6.36 9.92 -9.53
C ASP A 64 5.42 8.84 -8.98
N ASP A 65 4.47 8.37 -9.78
CA ASP A 65 3.67 7.17 -9.49
C ASP A 65 4.57 5.94 -9.35
N ALA A 66 5.50 5.75 -10.28
CA ALA A 66 6.46 4.64 -10.23
C ALA A 66 7.33 4.70 -8.96
N ALA A 67 7.88 5.88 -8.62
CA ALA A 67 8.65 6.08 -7.40
C ALA A 67 7.83 5.82 -6.13
N THR A 68 6.54 6.18 -6.16
CA THR A 68 5.58 5.88 -5.08
C THR A 68 5.41 4.38 -4.89
N TRP A 69 5.21 3.64 -5.99
CA TRP A 69 5.10 2.18 -5.98
C TRP A 69 6.39 1.50 -5.48
N LEU A 70 7.57 1.92 -5.94
CA LEU A 70 8.85 1.37 -5.48
C LEU A 70 9.06 1.56 -3.98
N THR A 71 8.76 2.76 -3.48
CA THR A 71 8.85 3.04 -2.04
C THR A 71 7.82 2.25 -1.25
N PHE A 72 6.64 2.02 -1.81
CA PHE A 72 5.60 1.19 -1.19
C PHE A 72 6.00 -0.29 -1.13
N LEU A 73 6.59 -0.85 -2.20
CA LEU A 73 7.16 -2.21 -2.16
C LEU A 73 8.25 -2.35 -1.09
N ARG A 74 9.06 -1.30 -0.87
CA ARG A 74 10.03 -1.25 0.23
C ARG A 74 9.36 -1.18 1.61
N ALA A 75 8.23 -0.49 1.70
CA ALA A 75 7.42 -0.49 2.92
C ALA A 75 6.88 -1.90 3.21
N LEU A 76 6.45 -2.63 2.19
CA LEU A 76 5.97 -4.01 2.26
C LEU A 76 7.10 -5.06 2.39
N GLU A 77 8.37 -4.63 2.43
CA GLU A 77 9.55 -5.50 2.51
C GLU A 77 9.71 -6.43 1.30
N LEU A 78 9.13 -6.06 0.15
CA LEU A 78 9.20 -6.78 -1.13
C LEU A 78 10.30 -6.24 -2.05
N ALA A 79 10.80 -5.04 -1.73
CA ALA A 79 11.91 -4.40 -2.40
C ALA A 79 12.89 -3.79 -1.39
N ALA A 80 14.16 -3.78 -1.75
CA ALA A 80 15.21 -3.07 -1.02
C ALA A 80 15.79 -1.97 -1.90
N ASP A 81 16.17 -0.87 -1.25
CA ASP A 81 16.85 0.27 -1.87
C ASP A 81 18.35 0.10 -1.60
N GLY A 82 19.11 -0.25 -2.64
CA GLY A 82 20.55 -0.42 -2.61
C GLY A 82 21.29 0.81 -3.13
N THR A 83 22.62 0.79 -3.16
CA THR A 83 23.40 1.95 -3.66
C THR A 83 23.14 2.23 -5.14
N GLU A 84 22.89 1.18 -5.92
CA GLU A 84 22.71 1.26 -7.37
C GLU A 84 21.24 1.25 -7.81
N GLY A 85 20.29 1.13 -6.87
CA GLY A 85 18.85 1.14 -7.18
C GLY A 85 18.04 0.10 -6.40
N TYR A 86 16.79 -0.06 -6.81
CA TYR A 86 15.87 -1.01 -6.19
C TYR A 86 16.11 -2.43 -6.70
N HIS A 87 16.01 -3.41 -5.81
CA HIS A 87 16.01 -4.84 -6.15
C HIS A 87 14.97 -5.59 -5.32
N GLN A 88 14.59 -6.79 -5.76
CA GLN A 88 13.68 -7.67 -5.03
C GLN A 88 14.33 -8.16 -3.73
N THR A 89 13.54 -8.27 -2.67
CA THR A 89 13.94 -9.01 -1.47
C THR A 89 13.64 -10.50 -1.63
N GLU A 90 14.22 -11.31 -0.75
CA GLU A 90 13.90 -12.74 -0.61
C GLU A 90 12.51 -12.99 0.03
N GLN A 91 11.81 -11.93 0.46
CA GLN A 91 10.49 -12.03 1.04
C GLN A 91 9.50 -12.64 0.03
N GLU A 92 8.81 -13.69 0.46
CA GLU A 92 7.74 -14.31 -0.32
C GLU A 92 6.49 -13.42 -0.34
N LEU A 93 5.69 -13.52 -1.40
CA LEU A 93 4.43 -12.79 -1.57
C LEU A 93 3.32 -13.42 -0.73
N GLU A 94 3.53 -13.48 0.58
CA GLU A 94 2.62 -14.08 1.54
C GLU A 94 1.75 -13.02 2.20
N PHE A 95 0.43 -13.25 2.16
CA PHE A 95 -0.56 -12.29 2.62
C PHE A 95 -0.36 -11.84 4.09
N PRO A 96 -0.08 -12.73 5.07
CA PRO A 96 0.16 -12.31 6.45
C PRO A 96 1.41 -11.45 6.63
N ALA A 97 2.47 -11.70 5.84
CA ALA A 97 3.70 -10.92 5.88
C ALA A 97 3.45 -9.51 5.34
N ILE A 98 2.73 -9.39 4.21
CA ILE A 98 2.35 -8.12 3.60
C ILE A 98 1.44 -7.31 4.53
N GLN A 99 0.44 -7.94 5.16
CA GLN A 99 -0.43 -7.30 6.16
C GLN A 99 0.38 -6.71 7.33
N THR A 100 1.34 -7.48 7.84
CA THR A 100 2.21 -7.07 8.95
C THR A 100 3.07 -5.88 8.53
N ALA A 101 3.75 -5.96 7.40
CA ALA A 101 4.59 -4.89 6.87
C ALA A 101 3.78 -3.62 6.57
N PHE A 102 2.60 -3.75 5.96
CA PHE A 102 1.69 -2.63 5.71
C PHE A 102 1.30 -1.92 7.01
N ARG A 103 0.89 -2.67 8.04
CA ARG A 103 0.52 -2.12 9.34
C ARG A 103 1.68 -1.38 10.03
N GLU A 104 2.87 -1.97 10.01
CA GLU A 104 3.99 -1.51 10.83
C GLU A 104 4.88 -0.48 10.15
N ARG A 105 4.91 -0.47 8.80
CA ARG A 105 5.89 0.29 8.03
C ARG A 105 5.26 1.32 7.11
N VAL A 106 3.95 1.29 6.84
CA VAL A 106 3.28 2.37 6.11
C VAL A 106 2.78 3.42 7.10
N HIS A 107 3.26 4.64 6.93
CA HIS A 107 3.01 5.73 7.86
C HIS A 107 1.51 6.05 7.97
N GLY A 108 1.00 5.97 9.20
CA GLY A 108 -0.39 6.29 9.54
C GLY A 108 -1.35 5.09 9.51
N VAL A 109 -0.93 3.92 9.01
CA VAL A 109 -1.81 2.73 8.95
C VAL A 109 -2.22 2.27 10.34
N GLN A 110 -1.26 2.09 11.26
CA GLN A 110 -1.58 1.68 12.63
C GLN A 110 -2.62 2.61 13.28
N ALA A 111 -2.46 3.93 13.15
CA ALA A 111 -3.40 4.90 13.73
C ALA A 111 -4.81 4.78 13.11
N VAL A 112 -4.91 4.54 11.80
CA VAL A 112 -6.18 4.29 11.13
C VAL A 112 -6.83 3.00 11.64
N LEU A 113 -6.06 1.91 11.74
CA LEU A 113 -6.56 0.61 12.21
C LEU A 113 -6.97 0.67 13.69
N ASP A 114 -6.24 1.40 14.54
CA ASP A 114 -6.59 1.62 15.95
C ASP A 114 -7.94 2.33 16.07
N VAL A 115 -8.18 3.34 15.23
CA VAL A 115 -9.47 4.06 15.18
C VAL A 115 -10.61 3.15 14.75
N LEU A 116 -10.39 2.29 13.75
CA LEU A 116 -11.39 1.31 13.32
C LEU A 116 -11.64 0.24 14.38
N GLY A 117 -10.60 -0.26 15.04
CA GLY A 117 -10.70 -1.29 16.08
C GLY A 117 -11.39 -0.80 17.35
N ALA A 118 -11.27 0.50 17.67
CA ALA A 118 -11.97 1.12 18.79
C ALA A 118 -13.43 1.47 18.48
N ALA A 119 -13.86 1.40 17.21
CA ALA A 119 -15.21 1.79 16.80
C ALA A 119 -16.21 0.63 16.92
N ALA A 120 -17.33 0.88 17.59
CA ALA A 120 -18.44 -0.08 17.68
C ALA A 120 -19.21 -0.22 16.36
N GLU A 121 -19.19 0.81 15.51
CA GLU A 121 -19.93 0.88 14.25
C GLU A 121 -19.02 1.26 13.08
N PRO A 122 -19.37 0.88 11.82
CA PRO A 122 -18.61 1.28 10.64
C PRO A 122 -18.51 2.81 10.49
N LEU A 123 -17.29 3.29 10.22
CA LEU A 123 -16.96 4.71 10.11
C LEU A 123 -16.78 5.15 8.65
N SER A 124 -17.13 6.39 8.34
CA SER A 124 -16.75 7.00 7.05
C SER A 124 -15.27 7.41 7.07
N ALA A 125 -14.64 7.49 5.89
CA ALA A 125 -13.24 7.94 5.77
C ALA A 125 -13.00 9.33 6.41
N ALA A 126 -13.96 10.25 6.27
CA ALA A 126 -13.90 11.57 6.91
C ALA A 126 -13.88 11.46 8.44
N THR A 127 -14.72 10.60 9.01
CA THR A 127 -14.78 10.38 10.47
C THR A 127 -13.48 9.74 10.97
N VAL A 128 -12.91 8.81 10.20
CA VAL A 128 -11.62 8.19 10.54
C VAL A 128 -10.53 9.27 10.56
N ALA A 129 -10.44 10.11 9.54
CA ALA A 129 -9.45 11.19 9.48
C ALA A 129 -9.58 12.14 10.69
N GLU A 130 -10.79 12.58 11.02
CA GLU A 130 -11.03 13.44 12.19
C GLU A 130 -10.62 12.81 13.53
N ARG A 131 -10.85 11.51 13.69
CA ARG A 131 -10.43 10.78 14.89
C ARG A 131 -8.92 10.60 14.95
N VAL A 132 -8.27 10.31 13.84
CA VAL A 132 -6.80 10.23 13.74
C VAL A 132 -6.18 11.61 14.04
N ASP A 133 -6.76 12.70 13.53
CA ASP A 133 -6.34 14.07 13.82
C ASP A 133 -6.37 14.36 15.32
N THR A 134 -7.49 14.00 15.95
CA THR A 134 -7.71 14.21 17.37
C THR A 134 -6.71 13.41 18.22
N ALA A 135 -6.49 12.14 17.87
CA ALA A 135 -5.56 11.26 18.59
C ALA A 135 -4.09 11.70 18.43
N SER A 136 -3.69 12.07 17.21
CA SER A 136 -2.32 12.50 16.90
C SER A 136 -2.03 13.96 17.23
N ARG A 137 -3.08 14.75 17.55
CA ARG A 137 -3.04 16.20 17.77
C ARG A 137 -2.44 16.96 16.58
N ARG A 138 -2.59 16.42 15.37
CA ARG A 138 -2.08 17.01 14.12
C ARG A 138 -3.04 16.70 12.98
N PRO A 139 -3.27 17.65 12.06
CA PRO A 139 -4.09 17.37 10.89
C PRO A 139 -3.42 16.36 9.96
N VAL A 140 -4.20 15.40 9.46
CA VAL A 140 -3.85 14.43 8.43
C VAL A 140 -4.53 14.78 7.12
N GLN A 141 -3.96 14.29 6.02
CA GLN A 141 -4.58 14.43 4.70
C GLN A 141 -5.70 13.41 4.57
N ARG A 142 -6.92 13.88 4.25
CA ARG A 142 -8.10 13.00 4.17
C ARG A 142 -8.00 12.01 3.03
N GLU A 143 -7.42 12.44 1.92
CA GLU A 143 -7.16 11.65 0.72
C GLU A 143 -6.23 10.48 1.07
N ARG A 144 -5.19 10.75 1.87
CA ARG A 144 -4.30 9.70 2.38
C ARG A 144 -5.04 8.68 3.25
N VAL A 145 -5.90 9.14 4.16
CA VAL A 145 -6.68 8.23 5.01
C VAL A 145 -7.62 7.37 4.15
N GLY A 146 -8.26 7.94 3.14
CA GLY A 146 -9.05 7.20 2.16
C GLY A 146 -8.24 6.10 1.49
N ARG A 147 -7.05 6.44 0.97
CA ARG A 147 -6.15 5.48 0.32
C ARG A 147 -5.66 4.37 1.26
N ILE A 148 -5.35 4.70 2.52
CA ILE A 148 -5.02 3.70 3.55
C ILE A 148 -6.19 2.76 3.79
N LEU A 149 -7.42 3.28 3.90
CA LEU A 149 -8.61 2.47 4.14
C LEU A 149 -8.90 1.52 2.98
N GLU A 150 -8.70 1.97 1.75
CA GLU A 150 -8.89 1.14 0.56
C GLU A 150 -7.84 0.02 0.49
N TRP A 151 -6.57 0.33 0.71
CA TRP A 151 -5.52 -0.70 0.86
C TRP A 151 -5.80 -1.66 2.02
N ALA A 152 -6.28 -1.16 3.17
CA ALA A 152 -6.64 -2.01 4.30
C ALA A 152 -7.79 -2.97 3.96
N VAL A 153 -8.70 -2.60 3.06
CA VAL A 153 -9.76 -3.49 2.58
C VAL A 153 -9.21 -4.55 1.63
N LEU A 154 -8.36 -4.16 0.68
CA LEU A 154 -7.70 -5.12 -0.24
C LEU A 154 -6.82 -6.12 0.51
N LEU A 155 -6.17 -5.67 1.59
CA LEU A 155 -5.36 -6.51 2.46
C LEU A 155 -6.16 -7.18 3.58
N GLU A 156 -7.50 -7.17 3.53
CA GLU A 156 -8.43 -7.78 4.51
C GLU A 156 -8.23 -7.34 5.99
N LEU A 157 -7.51 -6.25 6.23
CA LEU A 157 -7.36 -5.64 7.56
C LEU A 157 -8.59 -4.82 7.98
N ALA A 158 -9.40 -4.42 7.00
CA ALA A 158 -10.67 -3.77 7.17
C ALA A 158 -11.71 -4.34 6.20
N LYS A 159 -12.98 -4.10 6.50
CA LYS A 159 -14.10 -4.40 5.61
C LYS A 159 -14.78 -3.12 5.20
N GLN A 160 -15.11 -3.02 3.91
CA GLN A 160 -16.01 -1.99 3.42
C GLN A 160 -17.46 -2.47 3.53
N VAL A 161 -18.30 -1.65 4.13
CA VAL A 161 -19.74 -1.90 4.28
C VAL A 161 -20.47 -0.87 3.44
N ALA A 162 -21.34 -1.35 2.55
CA ALA A 162 -22.22 -0.47 1.77
C ALA A 162 -23.22 0.20 2.72
N SER A 163 -23.32 1.52 2.63
CA SER A 163 -24.35 2.33 3.28
C SER A 163 -24.95 3.23 2.20
N GLU A 164 -26.25 3.54 2.32
CA GLU A 164 -27.10 4.14 1.29
C GLU A 164 -26.50 5.39 0.61
N ASP A 165 -25.58 6.11 1.25
CA ASP A 165 -24.97 7.32 0.69
C ASP A 165 -23.43 7.35 0.66
N LYS A 166 -22.71 6.49 1.42
CA LYS A 166 -21.24 6.58 1.58
C LYS A 166 -20.59 5.24 1.92
N ARG A 167 -19.38 5.01 1.40
CA ARG A 167 -18.49 3.92 1.83
C ARG A 167 -18.21 4.03 3.33
N ARG A 168 -18.44 2.95 4.08
CA ARG A 168 -18.05 2.85 5.50
C ARG A 168 -17.08 1.70 5.72
N TYR A 169 -16.25 1.84 6.73
CA TYR A 169 -15.15 0.93 7.03
C TYR A 169 -15.24 0.43 8.46
N GLN A 170 -14.95 -0.85 8.65
CA GLN A 170 -14.88 -1.49 9.96
C GLN A 170 -13.64 -2.36 10.03
N ALA A 171 -13.01 -2.48 11.20
CA ALA A 171 -11.90 -3.41 11.38
C ALA A 171 -12.35 -4.85 11.08
N THR A 172 -11.49 -5.65 10.44
CA THR A 172 -11.73 -7.08 10.35
C THR A 172 -11.49 -7.68 11.74
N ALA A 173 -12.47 -8.43 12.25
CA ALA A 173 -12.27 -9.19 13.47
C ALA A 173 -11.12 -10.19 13.23
N VAL A 174 -10.00 -9.99 13.90
CA VAL A 174 -8.96 -11.02 14.00
C VAL A 174 -9.59 -12.12 14.84
N THR A 175 -10.08 -13.17 14.19
CA THR A 175 -10.47 -14.38 14.91
C THR A 175 -9.18 -14.95 15.53
N PRO A 176 -9.08 -15.06 16.86
CA PRO A 176 -7.87 -15.56 17.52
C PRO A 176 -7.62 -17.04 17.24
#